data_AF-A0A6N2N335-F1
#
_entry.id   AF-A0A6N2N335-F1
#
_cell.length_a   1.000
_cell.length_b   1.000
_cell.length_c   1.000
_cell.angle_alpha   90.00
_cell.angle_beta   90.00
_cell.angle_gamma   90.00
#
_symmetry.space_group_name_H-M   'P 1'
#
loop_
_entity.id
_entity.type
_entity.pdbx_description
1 polymer ?
#
loop_
_entity_poly.entity_id
_entity_poly.type
_entity_poly.pdbx_seq_one_letter_code
_entity_poly.pdbx_strand_id
1 'polypeptide(L)'
;MLSGSCLSLQSPDGDLIDCVLSHLQPAFDHPRLKGQKPLEPPERPKGHDPTGMVTENFQSWSFSGESCPEGTVPIRRTTEQDMLRASSVRRFGRKPRRHVRRDTNSNGHEHAVGYVTGEQYYGAKASINVWAPRVFNQYEFSLSQLWVISGSFGDDLNTIEAGWQDPKHGNWWLEFGNGVLVGYWPSFLFTHLRDHASMVQFGGEVVNSRPSGFHTSTQMGSGHFAGEGFGKASYFRNLQVVDWDNNLIPLSNLRVLADHPNCYDIQGGINRVWGNYFYYGGPGRNVRCP
;
A
#
# COMPACT_ATOMS: atom_id res chain seq x y z
N MET A 1 -19.10 -17.79 -5.65
CA MET A 1 -18.57 -17.47 -4.31
C MET A 1 -17.14 -17.95 -4.24
N LEU A 2 -16.27 -17.22 -3.55
CA LEU A 2 -14.98 -17.78 -3.11
C LEU A 2 -15.22 -18.95 -2.14
N SER A 3 -14.30 -19.91 -2.13
CA SER A 3 -14.33 -21.00 -1.13
C SER A 3 -14.13 -20.40 0.26
N GLY A 4 -15.03 -20.69 1.21
CA GLY A 4 -14.97 -20.09 2.55
C GLY A 4 -15.63 -18.72 2.71
N SER A 5 -16.36 -18.24 1.68
CA SER A 5 -17.24 -17.07 1.80
C SER A 5 -18.48 -17.42 2.64
N CYS A 6 -18.75 -16.68 3.71
CA CYS A 6 -19.96 -16.87 4.53
C CYS A 6 -21.11 -15.92 4.14
N LEU A 7 -20.77 -14.77 3.54
CA LEU A 7 -21.69 -13.71 3.12
C LEU A 7 -21.14 -13.08 1.84
N SER A 8 -22.03 -12.56 0.99
CA SER A 8 -21.67 -11.69 -0.14
C SER A 8 -22.46 -10.39 0.00
N LEU A 9 -21.76 -9.26 0.04
CA LEU A 9 -22.34 -7.92 0.02
C LEU A 9 -22.31 -7.38 -1.43
N GLN A 10 -23.34 -6.63 -1.82
CA GLN A 10 -23.36 -5.93 -3.12
C GLN A 10 -23.15 -4.43 -2.91
N SER A 11 -22.11 -3.92 -3.54
CA SER A 11 -21.74 -2.51 -3.52
C SER A 11 -22.66 -1.68 -4.44
N PRO A 12 -22.93 -0.41 -4.13
CA PRO A 12 -23.70 0.50 -5.00
C PRO A 12 -23.12 0.71 -6.40
N ASP A 13 -21.81 0.51 -6.58
CA ASP A 13 -21.12 0.56 -7.89
C ASP A 13 -21.14 -0.78 -8.65
N GLY A 14 -21.84 -1.80 -8.12
CA GLY A 14 -22.03 -3.09 -8.75
C GLY A 14 -20.99 -4.15 -8.37
N ASP A 15 -19.94 -3.80 -7.62
CA ASP A 15 -18.98 -4.77 -7.10
C ASP A 15 -19.63 -5.75 -6.11
N LEU A 16 -19.14 -7.00 -6.12
CA LEU A 16 -19.53 -8.03 -5.15
C LEU A 16 -18.37 -8.28 -4.19
N ILE A 17 -18.62 -8.11 -2.89
CA ILE A 17 -17.63 -8.32 -1.84
C ILE A 17 -17.96 -9.62 -1.11
N ASP A 18 -17.06 -10.60 -1.19
CA ASP A 18 -17.16 -11.87 -0.47
C ASP A 18 -16.50 -11.72 0.90
N CYS A 19 -17.28 -11.91 1.97
CA CYS A 19 -16.76 -11.98 3.33
C CYS A 19 -16.20 -13.38 3.57
N VAL A 20 -14.88 -13.51 3.42
CA VAL A 20 -14.15 -14.78 3.50
C VAL A 20 -13.56 -14.94 4.90
N LEU A 21 -13.70 -16.11 5.52
CA LEU A 21 -13.05 -16.39 6.81
C LEU A 21 -11.54 -16.11 6.73
N SER A 22 -10.98 -15.44 7.74
CA SER A 22 -9.59 -14.93 7.72
C SER A 22 -8.51 -15.98 7.46
N HIS A 23 -8.76 -17.26 7.78
CA HIS A 23 -7.88 -18.40 7.51
C HIS A 23 -8.07 -19.05 6.13
N LEU A 24 -9.07 -18.60 5.36
CA LEU A 24 -9.40 -19.09 4.01
C LEU A 24 -9.17 -18.02 2.93
N GLN A 25 -8.67 -16.84 3.30
CA GLN A 25 -8.27 -15.80 2.33
C GLN A 25 -7.12 -16.29 1.42
N PRO A 26 -6.98 -15.79 0.18
CA PRO A 26 -6.01 -16.29 -0.82
C PRO A 26 -4.54 -16.35 -0.36
N ALA A 27 -4.13 -15.57 0.65
CA ALA A 27 -2.79 -15.69 1.24
C ALA A 27 -2.52 -17.11 1.78
N PHE A 28 -3.53 -17.82 2.27
CA PHE A 28 -3.43 -19.18 2.81
C PHE A 28 -3.36 -20.28 1.75
N ASP A 29 -3.48 -19.96 0.46
CA ASP A 29 -3.10 -20.88 -0.62
C ASP A 29 -1.57 -21.12 -0.68
N HIS A 30 -0.78 -20.26 -0.02
CA HIS A 30 0.66 -20.42 0.08
C HIS A 30 1.01 -21.71 0.86
N PRO A 31 1.89 -22.61 0.35
CA PRO A 31 2.15 -23.90 0.99
C PRO A 31 2.63 -23.87 2.44
N ARG A 32 3.29 -22.78 2.87
CA ARG A 32 3.73 -22.61 4.28
C ARG A 32 2.63 -22.07 5.22
N LEU A 33 1.51 -21.60 4.69
CA LEU A 33 0.37 -21.05 5.44
C LEU A 33 -0.85 -21.97 5.41
N LYS A 34 -1.01 -22.79 4.36
CA LYS A 34 -2.16 -23.66 4.16
C LYS A 34 -2.46 -24.54 5.38
N GLY A 35 -3.70 -24.45 5.88
CA GLY A 35 -4.16 -25.19 7.06
C GLY A 35 -3.85 -24.53 8.41
N GLN A 36 -3.08 -23.44 8.44
CA GLN A 36 -2.96 -22.61 9.64
C GLN A 36 -4.20 -21.71 9.79
N LYS A 37 -4.45 -21.26 11.03
CA LYS A 37 -5.39 -20.16 11.31
C LYS A 37 -4.58 -18.93 11.74
N PRO A 38 -5.02 -17.70 11.45
CA PRO A 38 -4.52 -16.52 12.14
C PRO A 38 -4.61 -16.72 13.65
N LEU A 39 -3.65 -16.13 14.36
CA LEU A 39 -3.79 -15.90 15.79
C LEU A 39 -4.88 -14.84 16.02
N GLU A 40 -5.35 -14.72 17.25
CA GLU A 40 -6.20 -13.58 17.64
C GLU A 40 -5.46 -12.26 17.31
N PRO A 41 -6.15 -11.24 16.82
CA PRO A 41 -5.52 -9.95 16.51
C PRO A 41 -4.82 -9.36 17.74
N PRO A 42 -3.65 -8.73 17.58
CA PRO A 42 -2.97 -8.07 18.69
C PRO A 42 -3.79 -6.88 19.21
N GLU A 43 -3.55 -6.50 20.47
CA GLU A 43 -4.13 -5.28 21.05
C GLU A 43 -3.73 -4.05 20.22
N ARG A 44 -4.71 -3.20 19.90
CA ARG A 44 -4.45 -1.97 19.14
C ARG A 44 -3.45 -1.06 19.87
N PRO A 45 -2.56 -0.35 19.14
CA PRO A 45 -1.66 0.59 19.76
C PRO A 45 -2.36 1.66 20.59
N LYS A 46 -1.78 1.96 21.76
CA LYS A 46 -2.23 3.03 22.66
C LYS A 46 -2.19 4.37 21.92
N GLY A 47 -3.23 5.19 22.12
CA GLY A 47 -3.41 6.42 21.36
C GLY A 47 -4.10 6.24 20.00
N HIS A 48 -4.55 5.02 19.64
CA HIS A 48 -5.52 4.84 18.57
C HIS A 48 -6.88 5.43 19.01
N ASP A 49 -7.26 6.57 18.42
CA ASP A 49 -8.60 7.14 18.54
C ASP A 49 -9.48 6.69 17.35
N PRO A 50 -10.52 5.87 17.58
CA PRO A 50 -11.46 5.46 16.52
C PRO A 50 -12.47 6.55 16.16
N THR A 51 -12.63 7.59 16.98
CA THR A 51 -13.55 8.72 16.73
C THR A 51 -12.91 9.88 15.95
N GLY A 52 -11.58 9.98 15.97
CA GLY A 52 -10.80 10.95 15.18
C GLY A 52 -10.80 10.67 13.67
N MET A 53 -11.14 9.44 13.25
CA MET A 53 -11.56 9.16 11.87
C MET A 53 -13.00 9.67 11.67
N VAL A 54 -13.14 10.99 11.44
CA VAL A 54 -14.34 11.57 10.81
C VAL A 54 -14.70 10.71 9.61
N THR A 55 -16.01 10.47 9.40
CA THR A 55 -16.65 9.51 8.47
C THR A 55 -16.17 9.56 7.01
N GLU A 56 -14.92 9.21 6.80
CA GLU A 56 -14.21 8.99 5.54
C GLU A 56 -14.41 7.52 5.10
N ASN A 57 -15.69 7.10 5.06
CA ASN A 57 -16.10 5.83 4.46
C ASN A 57 -15.86 5.92 2.94
N PHE A 58 -14.65 5.59 2.48
CA PHE A 58 -14.27 5.75 1.07
C PHE A 58 -14.60 4.55 0.18
N GLN A 59 -14.97 3.41 0.74
CA GLN A 59 -15.22 2.20 -0.03
C GLN A 59 -16.72 2.02 -0.24
N SER A 60 -17.17 2.04 -1.49
CA SER A 60 -18.59 2.05 -1.88
C SER A 60 -19.43 1.01 -1.15
N TRP A 61 -18.88 -0.19 -0.95
CA TRP A 61 -19.56 -1.33 -0.34
C TRP A 61 -19.94 -1.13 1.14
N SER A 62 -19.33 -0.18 1.86
CA SER A 62 -19.67 0.11 3.26
C SER A 62 -20.73 1.20 3.44
N PHE A 63 -21.18 1.86 2.36
CA PHE A 63 -22.20 2.92 2.44
C PHE A 63 -23.61 2.41 2.81
N SER A 64 -23.91 1.13 2.60
CA SER A 64 -25.19 0.53 3.02
C SER A 64 -25.33 0.39 4.54
N GLY A 65 -24.23 0.57 5.29
CA GLY A 65 -24.15 0.23 6.71
C GLY A 65 -23.94 -1.27 6.97
N GLU A 66 -23.90 -2.09 5.92
CA GLU A 66 -23.54 -3.50 6.03
C GLU A 66 -22.02 -3.65 6.15
N SER A 67 -21.58 -4.60 6.99
CA SER A 67 -20.18 -4.92 7.21
C SER A 67 -19.98 -6.43 7.20
N CYS A 68 -18.76 -6.86 6.84
CA CYS A 68 -18.40 -8.27 6.97
C CYS A 68 -18.36 -8.69 8.45
N PRO A 69 -18.84 -9.90 8.81
CA PRO A 69 -18.82 -10.38 10.19
C PRO A 69 -17.40 -10.44 10.78
N GLU A 70 -17.31 -10.34 12.10
CA GLU A 70 -16.05 -10.52 12.81
C GLU A 70 -15.37 -11.86 12.47
N GLY A 71 -14.04 -11.86 12.35
CA GLY A 71 -13.26 -13.02 11.90
C GLY A 71 -13.29 -13.28 10.38
N THR A 72 -13.96 -12.43 9.59
CA THR A 72 -13.93 -12.47 8.13
C THR A 72 -13.24 -11.23 7.53
N VAL A 73 -12.79 -11.36 6.29
CA VAL A 73 -12.08 -10.33 5.53
C VAL A 73 -12.89 -10.02 4.26
N PRO A 74 -13.19 -8.75 3.95
CA PRO A 74 -13.87 -8.37 2.72
C PRO A 74 -12.95 -8.54 1.50
N ILE A 75 -13.35 -9.37 0.54
CA ILE A 75 -12.59 -9.61 -0.69
C ILE A 75 -13.48 -9.32 -1.91
N ARG A 76 -13.10 -8.33 -2.73
CA ARG A 76 -13.75 -8.07 -4.01
C ARG A 76 -13.67 -9.31 -4.91
N ARG A 77 -14.82 -9.83 -5.32
CA ARG A 77 -14.94 -11.00 -6.18
C ARG A 77 -14.33 -10.70 -7.54
N THR A 78 -13.43 -11.58 -7.98
CA THR A 78 -12.86 -11.52 -9.33
C THR A 78 -13.93 -11.86 -10.37
N THR A 79 -14.12 -11.00 -11.36
CA THR A 79 -15.05 -11.21 -12.49
C THR A 79 -14.35 -11.90 -13.67
N GLU A 80 -15.12 -12.39 -14.64
CA GLU A 80 -14.55 -12.91 -15.89
C GLU A 80 -13.76 -11.82 -16.64
N GLN A 81 -14.28 -10.59 -16.68
CA GLN A 81 -13.59 -9.44 -17.27
C GLN A 81 -12.23 -9.17 -16.60
N ASP A 82 -12.14 -9.33 -15.27
CA ASP A 82 -10.86 -9.23 -14.55
C ASP A 82 -9.86 -10.30 -15.02
N MET A 83 -10.32 -11.54 -15.20
CA MET A 83 -9.47 -12.66 -15.64
C MET A 83 -8.98 -12.47 -17.08
N LEU A 84 -9.81 -11.89 -17.95
CA LEU A 84 -9.46 -11.59 -19.34
C LEU A 84 -8.39 -10.49 -19.48
N ARG A 85 -8.13 -9.68 -18.44
CA ARG A 85 -6.99 -8.74 -18.41
C ARG A 85 -5.63 -9.44 -18.32
N ALA A 86 -5.58 -10.73 -17.94
CA ALA A 86 -4.35 -11.50 -17.91
C ALA A 86 -4.16 -12.33 -19.18
N SER A 87 -2.91 -12.49 -19.64
CA SER A 87 -2.58 -13.29 -20.83
C SER A 87 -2.94 -14.78 -20.71
N SER A 88 -3.30 -15.26 -19.51
CA SER A 88 -4.02 -16.51 -19.26
C SER A 88 -4.50 -16.58 -17.81
N VAL A 89 -5.55 -17.37 -17.58
CA VAL A 89 -6.07 -17.68 -16.23
C VAL A 89 -4.98 -18.15 -15.27
N ARG A 90 -4.05 -19.00 -15.73
CA ARG A 90 -2.91 -19.51 -14.93
C ARG A 90 -1.88 -18.42 -14.54
N ARG A 91 -1.96 -17.23 -15.14
CA ARG A 91 -1.10 -16.06 -14.89
C ARG A 91 -1.83 -14.89 -14.22
N PHE A 92 -3.16 -14.93 -14.14
CA PHE A 92 -3.93 -14.01 -13.30
C PHE A 92 -3.42 -14.08 -11.84
N GLY A 93 -3.43 -12.95 -11.13
CA GLY A 93 -2.85 -12.84 -9.78
C GLY A 93 -1.32 -12.96 -9.67
N ARG A 94 -0.59 -13.43 -10.69
CA ARG A 94 0.87 -13.69 -10.59
C ARG A 94 1.71 -12.53 -11.12
N LYS A 95 2.90 -12.31 -10.54
CA LYS A 95 3.97 -11.46 -11.12
C LYS A 95 4.54 -12.16 -12.37
N PRO A 96 4.83 -11.44 -13.47
CA PRO A 96 5.42 -12.05 -14.67
C PRO A 96 6.80 -12.67 -14.38
N ARG A 97 7.03 -13.89 -14.88
CA ARG A 97 8.38 -14.50 -14.87
C ARG A 97 9.27 -13.83 -15.94
N ARG A 98 9.80 -12.65 -15.64
CA ARG A 98 11.06 -12.20 -16.25
C ARG A 98 12.21 -12.98 -15.60
N HIS A 99 13.34 -13.13 -16.31
CA HIS A 99 14.58 -13.51 -15.64
C HIS A 99 14.87 -12.47 -14.56
N VAL A 100 15.05 -12.91 -13.32
CA VAL A 100 15.43 -12.03 -12.21
C VAL A 100 16.83 -11.52 -12.52
N ARG A 101 16.90 -10.30 -13.04
CA ARG A 101 18.15 -9.57 -13.12
C ARG A 101 18.49 -9.19 -11.69
N ARG A 102 19.55 -9.77 -11.14
CA ARG A 102 20.02 -9.54 -9.76
C ARG A 102 20.83 -8.23 -9.69
N ASP A 103 20.38 -7.23 -10.45
CA ASP A 103 21.02 -5.93 -10.59
C ASP A 103 20.22 -4.94 -9.75
N THR A 104 20.84 -4.41 -8.70
CA THR A 104 20.25 -3.51 -7.70
C THR A 104 20.00 -2.08 -8.19
N ASN A 105 20.19 -1.81 -9.48
CA ASN A 105 19.99 -0.47 -10.04
C ASN A 105 18.51 -0.17 -10.30
N SER A 106 18.10 1.03 -9.89
CA SER A 106 16.78 1.65 -10.03
C SER A 106 16.34 1.94 -11.48
N ASN A 107 16.88 1.23 -12.47
CA ASN A 107 16.72 1.45 -13.93
C ASN A 107 15.27 1.28 -14.48
N GLY A 108 14.28 1.26 -13.61
CA GLY A 108 12.86 1.34 -13.96
C GLY A 108 11.95 1.61 -12.76
N HIS A 109 12.47 2.16 -11.65
CA HIS A 109 11.69 2.51 -10.46
C HIS A 109 12.02 3.95 -10.06
N GLU A 110 11.00 4.78 -9.88
CA GLU A 110 11.14 6.19 -9.51
C GLU A 110 10.22 6.52 -8.34
N HIS A 111 10.79 7.09 -7.29
CA HIS A 111 10.12 7.28 -6.01
C HIS A 111 9.94 8.77 -5.69
N ALA A 112 8.86 9.09 -4.98
CA ALA A 112 8.70 10.32 -4.21
C ALA A 112 8.14 9.93 -2.83
N VAL A 113 9.03 9.78 -1.85
CA VAL A 113 8.77 9.10 -0.58
C VAL A 113 9.20 9.89 0.65
N GLY A 114 8.34 9.92 1.65
CA GLY A 114 8.67 10.26 3.03
C GLY A 114 9.12 9.01 3.79
N TYR A 115 10.19 9.08 4.58
CA TYR A 115 10.72 7.94 5.31
C TYR A 115 11.30 8.29 6.68
N VAL A 116 11.37 7.27 7.54
CA VAL A 116 12.06 7.31 8.84
C VAL A 116 12.91 6.06 9.01
N THR A 117 14.04 6.20 9.70
CA THR A 117 15.01 5.13 9.95
C THR A 117 15.89 5.49 11.15
N GLY A 118 16.59 4.50 11.71
CA GLY A 118 17.48 4.66 12.88
C GLY A 118 16.88 4.21 14.21
N GLU A 119 15.65 3.71 14.21
CA GLU A 119 14.95 3.16 15.37
C GLU A 119 14.32 1.79 15.03
N GLN A 120 13.70 1.15 16.03
CA GLN A 120 12.97 -0.11 15.87
C GLN A 120 11.46 0.19 15.78
N TYR A 121 10.85 -0.12 14.63
CA TYR A 121 9.43 0.14 14.38
C TYR A 121 8.64 -1.17 14.36
N TYR A 122 7.52 -1.20 15.08
CA TYR A 122 6.64 -2.38 15.21
C TYR A 122 5.35 -2.26 14.40
N GLY A 123 5.18 -1.13 13.70
CA GLY A 123 4.03 -0.82 12.85
C GLY A 123 4.06 0.63 12.38
N ALA A 124 3.15 0.96 11.47
CA ALA A 124 2.99 2.31 10.95
C ALA A 124 1.53 2.61 10.61
N LYS A 125 1.13 3.87 10.75
CA LYS A 125 -0.22 4.36 10.47
C LYS A 125 -0.14 5.68 9.70
N ALA A 126 -1.02 5.84 8.72
CA ALA A 126 -1.18 7.06 7.94
C ALA A 126 -2.59 7.15 7.36
N SER A 127 -3.02 8.36 6.99
CA SER A 127 -4.16 8.59 6.10
C SER A 127 -3.65 9.03 4.73
N ILE A 128 -4.18 8.44 3.66
CA ILE A 128 -3.76 8.65 2.27
C ILE A 128 -4.97 9.06 1.42
N ASN A 129 -4.81 9.96 0.46
CA ASN A 129 -5.78 10.13 -0.63
C ASN A 129 -5.40 9.30 -1.85
N VAL A 130 -6.40 8.67 -2.46
CA VAL A 130 -6.22 7.81 -3.64
C VAL A 130 -6.78 8.54 -4.87
N TRP A 131 -6.07 8.43 -5.99
CA TRP A 131 -6.44 8.98 -7.28
C TRP A 131 -6.35 7.90 -8.36
N ALA A 132 -6.89 8.19 -9.55
CA ALA A 132 -6.72 7.37 -10.75
C ALA A 132 -5.68 8.02 -11.69
N PRO A 133 -4.36 7.85 -11.46
CA PRO A 133 -3.33 8.38 -12.34
C PRO A 133 -3.45 7.83 -13.75
N ARG A 134 -3.14 8.66 -14.75
CA ARG A 134 -2.94 8.19 -16.13
C ARG A 134 -1.62 7.44 -16.22
N VAL A 135 -1.70 6.13 -16.45
CA VAL A 135 -0.54 5.30 -16.79
C VAL A 135 -0.34 5.31 -18.31
N PHE A 136 0.90 5.46 -18.78
CA PHE A 136 1.21 5.63 -20.21
C PHE A 136 0.98 4.35 -21.03
N ASN A 137 1.22 3.16 -20.46
CA ASN A 137 0.89 1.87 -21.07
C ASN A 137 0.88 0.71 -20.06
N GLN A 138 0.37 -0.45 -20.49
CA GLN A 138 0.18 -1.67 -19.70
C GLN A 138 1.45 -2.35 -19.12
N TYR A 139 2.65 -1.85 -19.41
CA TYR A 139 3.93 -2.38 -18.87
C TYR A 139 4.56 -1.46 -17.82
N GLU A 140 3.81 -0.43 -17.42
CA GLU A 140 4.14 0.54 -16.40
C GLU A 140 3.04 0.52 -15.35
N PHE A 141 3.33 0.99 -14.14
CA PHE A 141 2.32 1.25 -13.12
C PHE A 141 2.72 2.44 -12.26
N SER A 142 1.73 3.09 -11.67
CA SER A 142 1.93 3.96 -10.52
C SER A 142 1.21 3.37 -9.32
N LEU A 143 1.79 3.56 -8.15
CA LEU A 143 1.22 3.15 -6.88
C LEU A 143 1.43 4.24 -5.83
N SER A 144 0.80 4.06 -4.69
CA SER A 144 0.86 4.96 -3.55
C SER A 144 0.76 4.12 -2.28
N GLN A 145 1.89 3.88 -1.62
CA GLN A 145 2.02 2.86 -0.59
C GLN A 145 2.83 3.28 0.63
N LEU A 146 2.64 2.49 1.67
CA LEU A 146 3.34 2.48 2.93
C LEU A 146 4.15 1.18 2.95
N TRP A 147 5.45 1.30 3.14
CA TRP A 147 6.38 0.18 3.30
C TRP A 147 6.84 0.10 4.76
N VAL A 148 6.92 -1.11 5.28
CA VAL A 148 7.62 -1.39 6.53
C VAL A 148 8.73 -2.40 6.22
N ILE A 149 9.97 -2.02 6.51
CA ILE A 149 11.18 -2.59 5.88
C ILE A 149 12.19 -3.02 6.95
N SER A 150 12.84 -4.16 6.74
CA SER A 150 13.98 -4.64 7.54
C SER A 150 14.96 -5.41 6.66
N GLY A 151 16.24 -5.49 7.07
CA GLY A 151 17.33 -5.98 6.22
C GLY A 151 17.88 -4.92 5.26
N SER A 152 18.69 -5.35 4.29
CA SER A 152 19.50 -4.53 3.39
C SER A 152 19.09 -4.69 1.93
N PHE A 153 19.00 -3.58 1.20
CA PHE A 153 18.74 -3.59 -0.24
C PHE A 153 19.81 -4.37 -0.99
N GLY A 154 19.40 -5.40 -1.74
CA GLY A 154 20.28 -6.23 -2.57
C GLY A 154 20.72 -7.56 -1.96
N ASP A 155 20.51 -7.78 -0.67
CA ASP A 155 20.90 -9.03 0.02
C ASP A 155 19.69 -9.74 0.66
N ASP A 156 19.28 -9.28 1.84
CA ASP A 156 18.36 -9.97 2.75
C ASP A 156 17.04 -9.21 3.01
N LEU A 157 16.77 -8.17 2.21
CA LEU A 157 15.61 -7.28 2.29
C LEU A 157 14.29 -8.03 2.53
N ASN A 158 13.58 -7.64 3.58
CA ASN A 158 12.20 -8.02 3.84
C ASN A 158 11.36 -6.74 3.77
N THR A 159 10.39 -6.69 2.84
CA THR A 159 9.38 -5.63 2.81
C THR A 159 8.00 -6.20 3.03
N ILE A 160 7.16 -5.32 3.55
CA ILE A 160 5.72 -5.47 3.60
C ILE A 160 5.12 -4.15 3.16
N GLU A 161 4.14 -4.23 2.27
CA GLU A 161 3.67 -3.10 1.50
C GLU A 161 2.14 -3.05 1.57
N ALA A 162 1.60 -1.90 1.96
CA ALA A 162 0.18 -1.65 2.09
C ALA A 162 -0.17 -0.29 1.49
N GLY A 163 -1.23 -0.23 0.70
CA GLY A 163 -1.65 1.01 0.05
C GLY A 163 -2.46 0.74 -1.20
N TRP A 164 -2.47 1.71 -2.09
CA TRP A 164 -3.15 1.61 -3.38
C TRP A 164 -2.13 1.32 -4.48
N GLN A 165 -2.32 0.20 -5.17
CA GLN A 165 -1.51 -0.25 -6.30
C GLN A 165 -2.46 -0.90 -7.32
N ASP A 166 -2.25 -0.67 -8.61
CA ASP A 166 -2.84 -1.52 -9.66
C ASP A 166 -2.18 -2.93 -9.58
N PRO A 167 -2.89 -3.97 -9.13
CA PRO A 167 -2.51 -4.72 -7.92
C PRO A 167 -1.48 -5.87 -8.11
N LYS A 168 -0.69 -6.20 -7.04
CA LYS A 168 -0.35 -7.59 -6.53
C LYS A 168 0.64 -7.69 -5.30
N HIS A 169 0.08 -7.80 -4.09
CA HIS A 169 0.41 -8.69 -2.92
C HIS A 169 1.60 -8.47 -1.92
N GLY A 170 1.28 -8.12 -0.64
CA GLY A 170 1.90 -8.65 0.62
C GLY A 170 2.64 -7.67 1.59
N ASN A 171 2.82 -7.85 2.92
CA ASN A 171 2.45 -8.92 3.89
C ASN A 171 2.46 -8.56 5.46
N TRP A 172 1.70 -7.60 6.06
CA TRP A 172 1.63 -7.28 7.56
C TRP A 172 0.18 -7.28 8.04
N TRP A 173 -0.12 -7.39 9.34
CA TRP A 173 -1.44 -6.95 9.85
C TRP A 173 -1.80 -5.56 9.30
N LEU A 174 -2.72 -5.53 8.34
CA LEU A 174 -3.17 -4.32 7.67
C LEU A 174 -4.57 -4.01 8.17
N GLU A 175 -4.66 -2.98 9.01
CA GLU A 175 -5.94 -2.36 9.33
C GLU A 175 -6.24 -1.27 8.31
N PHE A 176 -7.42 -1.32 7.68
CA PHE A 176 -7.87 -0.32 6.71
C PHE A 176 -9.17 0.34 7.17
N GLY A 177 -9.25 1.67 7.01
CA GLY A 177 -10.39 2.47 7.44
C GLY A 177 -10.66 2.32 8.95
N ASN A 178 -11.94 2.21 9.31
CA ASN A 178 -12.39 2.13 10.70
C ASN A 178 -12.26 0.73 11.31
N GLY A 179 -11.04 0.18 11.35
CA GLY A 179 -10.75 -1.04 12.09
C GLY A 179 -10.84 -2.38 11.32
N VAL A 180 -10.98 -2.37 9.99
CA VAL A 180 -11.11 -3.62 9.21
C VAL A 180 -9.74 -4.27 9.03
N LEU A 181 -9.57 -5.50 9.53
CA LEU A 181 -8.36 -6.29 9.32
C LEU A 181 -8.39 -6.95 7.93
N VAL A 182 -7.50 -6.51 7.04
CA VAL A 182 -7.44 -6.90 5.61
C VAL A 182 -6.45 -8.03 5.33
N GLY A 183 -5.55 -8.34 6.27
CA GLY A 183 -4.67 -9.50 6.12
C GLY A 183 -3.83 -9.81 7.36
N TYR A 184 -3.27 -11.02 7.37
CA TYR A 184 -2.41 -11.57 8.41
C TYR A 184 -1.30 -12.38 7.78
N TRP A 185 -0.09 -12.25 8.32
CA TRP A 185 1.12 -12.77 7.74
C TRP A 185 2.15 -13.11 8.84
N PRO A 186 2.43 -14.40 9.12
CA PRO A 186 3.24 -14.83 10.26
C PRO A 186 4.71 -14.41 10.23
N SER A 187 5.27 -14.12 11.40
CA SER A 187 6.68 -13.73 11.59
C SER A 187 7.71 -14.77 11.12
N PHE A 188 7.34 -16.06 11.06
CA PHE A 188 8.22 -17.13 10.53
C PHE A 188 8.42 -17.07 9.01
N LEU A 189 7.66 -16.25 8.28
CA LEU A 189 7.90 -15.97 6.87
C LEU A 189 9.14 -15.08 6.67
N PHE A 190 9.53 -14.33 7.70
CA PHE A 190 10.56 -13.30 7.65
C PHE A 190 11.87 -13.73 8.31
N THR A 191 12.95 -13.09 7.88
CA THR A 191 14.27 -13.10 8.53
C THR A 191 14.36 -11.90 9.48
N HIS A 192 14.59 -10.70 8.95
CA HIS A 192 14.83 -9.49 9.75
C HIS A 192 13.53 -8.85 10.26
N LEU A 193 12.48 -8.91 9.44
CA LEU A 193 11.17 -8.32 9.74
C LEU A 193 10.35 -9.15 10.74
N ARG A 194 10.94 -10.22 11.27
CA ARG A 194 10.39 -11.05 12.35
C ARG A 194 10.33 -10.32 13.68
N ASP A 195 11.35 -9.51 13.95
CA ASP A 195 11.57 -8.91 15.27
C ASP A 195 11.11 -7.44 15.28
N HIS A 196 11.55 -6.65 14.29
CA HIS A 196 11.13 -5.26 14.07
C HIS A 196 11.53 -4.79 12.66
N ALA A 197 11.00 -3.63 12.26
CA ALA A 197 11.45 -2.89 11.09
C ALA A 197 12.51 -1.85 11.44
N SER A 198 13.49 -1.65 10.56
CA SER A 198 14.55 -0.64 10.68
C SER A 198 14.26 0.63 9.87
N MET A 199 13.25 0.58 9.01
CA MET A 199 12.79 1.70 8.19
C MET A 199 11.29 1.59 7.91
N VAL A 200 10.63 2.74 7.89
CA VAL A 200 9.26 2.90 7.36
C VAL A 200 9.30 3.94 6.26
N GLN A 201 8.65 3.65 5.13
CA GLN A 201 8.49 4.59 4.00
C GLN A 201 7.00 4.78 3.69
N PHE A 202 6.68 5.92 3.09
CA PHE A 202 5.34 6.31 2.64
C PHE A 202 5.51 7.12 1.35
N GLY A 203 4.64 6.97 0.36
CA GLY A 203 4.68 7.83 -0.82
C GLY A 203 4.33 7.13 -2.13
N GLY A 204 4.79 7.72 -3.22
CA GLY A 204 4.53 7.23 -4.57
C GLY A 204 5.73 6.52 -5.18
N GLU A 205 5.42 5.56 -6.05
CA GLU A 205 6.37 4.89 -6.93
C GLU A 205 5.77 4.84 -8.34
N VAL A 206 6.60 5.08 -9.35
CA VAL A 206 6.32 4.80 -10.76
C VAL A 206 7.31 3.76 -11.23
N VAL A 207 6.81 2.69 -11.85
CA VAL A 207 7.64 1.64 -12.43
C VAL A 207 7.53 1.68 -13.94
N ASN A 208 8.65 1.97 -14.60
CA ASN A 208 8.80 2.03 -16.04
C ASN A 208 9.86 1.03 -16.49
N SER A 209 9.43 -0.11 -17.03
CA SER A 209 10.34 -1.19 -17.42
C SER A 209 10.94 -1.08 -18.84
N ARG A 210 10.85 0.10 -19.48
CA ARG A 210 11.40 0.37 -20.82
C ARG A 210 12.89 0.76 -20.75
N PRO A 211 13.79 0.15 -21.54
CA PRO A 211 15.24 0.37 -21.42
C PRO A 211 15.77 1.65 -22.10
N SER A 212 14.95 2.37 -22.87
CA SER A 212 15.35 3.62 -23.55
C SER A 212 14.14 4.43 -24.01
N GLY A 213 14.34 5.75 -24.16
CA GLY A 213 13.34 6.69 -24.66
C GLY A 213 13.38 8.04 -23.94
N PHE A 214 12.37 8.86 -24.19
CA PHE A 214 12.02 10.00 -23.34
C PHE A 214 11.46 9.53 -21.99
N HIS A 215 11.36 10.43 -21.02
CA HIS A 215 10.68 10.13 -19.76
C HIS A 215 9.24 9.65 -20.00
N THR A 216 8.73 8.79 -19.11
CA THR A 216 7.33 8.36 -19.20
C THR A 216 6.36 9.49 -18.84
N SER A 217 5.22 9.55 -19.53
CA SER A 217 4.05 10.36 -19.17
C SER A 217 3.12 9.67 -18.15
N THR A 218 3.56 8.57 -17.53
CA THR A 218 2.86 7.96 -16.39
C THR A 218 2.86 8.94 -15.21
N GLN A 219 1.69 9.26 -14.71
CA GLN A 219 1.48 10.16 -13.58
C GLN A 219 1.75 9.44 -12.25
N MET A 220 2.34 10.14 -11.29
CA MET A 220 2.42 9.68 -9.89
C MET A 220 1.36 10.36 -9.04
N GLY A 221 0.65 9.58 -8.23
CA GLY A 221 -0.42 10.10 -7.37
C GLY A 221 -1.58 10.68 -8.20
N SER A 222 -1.88 11.97 -8.02
CA SER A 222 -2.86 12.69 -8.84
C SER A 222 -2.31 13.23 -10.16
N GLY A 223 -1.00 13.13 -10.40
CA GLY A 223 -0.33 13.76 -11.54
C GLY A 223 0.01 15.24 -11.36
N HIS A 224 -0.34 15.84 -10.22
CA HIS A 224 0.05 17.20 -9.82
C HIS A 224 1.32 17.18 -8.98
N PHE A 225 2.09 18.28 -9.05
CA PHE A 225 3.27 18.45 -8.18
C PHE A 225 2.86 18.80 -6.74
N ALA A 226 3.67 18.39 -5.77
CA ALA A 226 3.48 18.57 -4.34
C ALA A 226 3.19 20.02 -3.93
N GLY A 227 3.88 20.97 -4.57
CA GLY A 227 3.69 22.41 -4.35
C GLY A 227 2.30 22.95 -4.71
N GLU A 228 1.46 22.18 -5.42
CA GLU A 228 0.06 22.53 -5.68
C GLU A 228 -0.89 22.24 -4.50
N GLY A 229 -0.45 21.44 -3.52
CA GLY A 229 -1.11 21.28 -2.23
C GLY A 229 -2.50 20.64 -2.23
N PHE A 230 -3.30 20.96 -1.21
CA PHE A 230 -4.59 20.31 -0.95
C PHE A 230 -5.60 20.49 -2.09
N GLY A 231 -6.37 19.45 -2.37
CA GLY A 231 -7.35 19.43 -3.47
C GLY A 231 -6.74 19.19 -4.86
N LYS A 232 -5.41 19.13 -4.97
CA LYS A 232 -4.70 18.86 -6.22
C LYS A 232 -3.66 17.75 -6.11
N ALA A 233 -2.69 17.87 -5.21
CA ALA A 233 -1.63 16.88 -5.03
C ALA A 233 -2.12 15.65 -4.25
N SER A 234 -1.45 14.51 -4.45
CA SER A 234 -1.57 13.40 -3.51
C SER A 234 -0.85 13.73 -2.20
N TYR A 235 -1.29 13.10 -1.11
CA TYR A 235 -0.73 13.29 0.22
C TYR A 235 -0.76 12.02 1.06
N PHE A 236 0.15 11.97 2.02
CA PHE A 236 -0.05 11.22 3.26
C PHE A 236 -0.10 12.22 4.42
N ARG A 237 -1.03 12.03 5.36
CA ARG A 237 -1.18 12.82 6.58
C ARG A 237 -1.33 11.91 7.80
N ASN A 238 -1.27 12.47 9.00
CA ASN A 238 -1.36 11.75 10.26
C ASN A 238 -0.32 10.61 10.35
N LEU A 239 0.91 10.90 9.92
CA LEU A 239 2.00 9.92 9.87
C LEU A 239 2.47 9.54 11.29
N GLN A 240 2.34 8.26 11.62
CA GLN A 240 2.68 7.69 12.92
C GLN A 240 3.37 6.33 12.77
N VAL A 241 4.15 5.93 13.79
CA VAL A 241 4.74 4.60 13.96
C VAL A 241 4.34 3.99 15.30
N VAL A 242 4.51 2.68 15.42
CA VAL A 242 4.30 1.94 16.67
C VAL A 242 5.67 1.62 17.28
N ASP A 243 5.85 1.97 18.56
CA ASP A 243 7.06 1.65 19.34
C ASP A 243 6.99 0.24 19.98
N TRP A 244 8.03 -0.11 20.73
CA TRP A 244 8.15 -1.39 21.42
C TRP A 244 7.14 -1.56 22.59
N ASP A 245 6.61 -0.46 23.11
CA ASP A 245 5.60 -0.41 24.19
C ASP A 245 4.16 -0.43 23.64
N ASN A 246 3.99 -0.60 22.32
CA ASN A 246 2.72 -0.53 21.59
C ASN A 246 2.01 0.83 21.71
N ASN A 247 2.75 1.95 21.65
CA ASN A 247 2.23 3.32 21.55
C ASN A 247 2.27 3.81 20.10
N LEU A 248 1.26 4.57 19.67
CA LEU A 248 1.29 5.32 18.40
C LEU A 248 2.01 6.67 18.57
N ILE A 249 3.20 6.78 17.99
CA ILE A 249 4.05 7.99 18.05
C ILE A 249 3.99 8.76 16.71
N PRO A 250 3.70 10.08 16.71
CA PRO A 250 3.82 10.92 15.52
C PRO A 250 5.26 11.03 15.00
N LEU A 251 5.46 10.99 13.68
CA LEU A 251 6.81 11.03 13.08
C LEU A 251 7.51 12.39 13.24
N SER A 252 8.37 12.52 14.25
CA SER A 252 9.13 13.75 14.53
C SER A 252 10.33 14.00 13.60
N ASN A 253 10.80 12.97 12.90
CA ASN A 253 12.06 12.97 12.13
C ASN A 253 11.86 12.59 10.64
N LEU A 254 10.67 12.84 10.09
CA LEU A 254 10.33 12.53 8.69
C LEU A 254 11.33 13.17 7.72
N ARG A 255 11.99 12.33 6.92
CA ARG A 255 12.81 12.74 5.78
C ARG A 255 12.00 12.59 4.50
N VAL A 256 12.28 13.38 3.48
CA VAL A 256 11.66 13.25 2.15
C VAL A 256 12.73 13.09 1.07
N LEU A 257 12.43 12.28 0.06
CA LEU A 257 13.30 11.98 -1.07
C LEU A 257 12.46 11.86 -2.34
N ALA A 258 12.93 12.44 -3.45
CA ALA A 258 12.45 12.11 -4.78
C ALA A 258 13.65 11.87 -5.70
N ASP A 259 13.59 10.80 -6.51
CA ASP A 259 14.69 10.41 -7.40
C ASP A 259 14.87 11.43 -8.53
N HIS A 260 13.76 11.89 -9.12
CA HIS A 260 13.74 12.92 -10.15
C HIS A 260 12.72 14.04 -9.83
N PRO A 261 13.08 15.03 -8.98
CA PRO A 261 12.18 16.11 -8.54
C PRO A 261 11.52 16.94 -9.66
N ASN A 262 12.09 16.96 -10.87
CA ASN A 262 11.48 17.64 -12.01
C ASN A 262 10.33 16.85 -12.67
N CYS A 263 10.24 15.56 -12.39
CA CYS A 263 9.28 14.60 -12.96
C CYS A 263 8.19 14.28 -11.93
N TYR A 264 8.62 14.00 -10.69
CA TYR A 264 7.80 13.73 -9.51
C TYR A 264 8.49 14.37 -8.30
N ASP A 265 7.78 15.19 -7.52
CA ASP A 265 8.33 15.85 -6.32
C ASP A 265 7.59 15.44 -5.05
N ILE A 266 8.14 15.89 -3.92
CA ILE A 266 7.60 15.67 -2.58
C ILE A 266 7.91 16.89 -1.69
N GLN A 267 6.94 17.30 -0.87
CA GLN A 267 7.10 18.40 0.08
C GLN A 267 6.44 18.05 1.41
N GLY A 268 7.25 17.93 2.46
CA GLY A 268 6.79 17.68 3.83
C GLY A 268 6.27 18.92 4.55
N GLY A 269 5.46 18.70 5.59
CA GLY A 269 4.95 19.73 6.48
C GLY A 269 4.42 19.17 7.80
N ILE A 270 4.20 20.06 8.77
CA ILE A 270 3.59 19.73 10.05
C ILE A 270 2.56 20.80 10.42
N ASN A 271 1.35 20.38 10.83
CA ASN A 271 0.34 21.28 11.41
C ASN A 271 -0.60 20.52 12.36
N ARG A 272 -1.41 21.26 13.14
CA ARG A 272 -2.30 20.68 14.17
C ARG A 272 -3.47 19.83 13.64
N VAL A 273 -3.80 19.95 12.35
CA VAL A 273 -4.98 19.29 11.73
C VAL A 273 -4.56 18.03 10.96
N TRP A 274 -3.35 18.04 10.38
CA TRP A 274 -2.81 16.96 9.53
C TRP A 274 -1.68 16.18 10.21
N GLY A 275 -1.29 16.56 11.43
CA GLY A 275 -0.10 16.04 12.09
C GLY A 275 1.15 16.29 11.24
N ASN A 276 2.01 15.27 11.16
CA ASN A 276 3.06 15.20 10.13
C ASN A 276 2.46 14.69 8.82
N TYR A 277 2.77 15.36 7.73
CA TYR A 277 2.25 15.07 6.40
C TYR A 277 3.26 15.41 5.31
N PHE A 278 2.99 14.96 4.09
CA PHE A 278 3.63 15.48 2.88
C PHE A 278 2.65 15.44 1.70
N TYR A 279 2.85 16.35 0.76
CA TYR A 279 2.31 16.22 -0.60
C TYR A 279 3.36 15.56 -1.50
N TYR A 280 2.92 14.78 -2.48
CA TYR A 280 3.78 14.15 -3.48
C TYR A 280 3.02 13.98 -4.81
N GLY A 281 3.77 13.79 -5.89
CA GLY A 281 3.24 13.41 -7.19
C GLY A 281 3.94 14.11 -8.34
N GLY A 282 3.38 13.96 -9.53
CA GLY A 282 3.83 14.70 -10.70
C GLY A 282 3.37 14.08 -12.01
N PRO A 283 3.43 14.83 -13.12
CA PRO A 283 2.94 14.38 -14.42
C PRO A 283 3.88 13.37 -15.11
N GLY A 284 5.05 13.10 -14.53
CA GLY A 284 6.16 12.47 -15.24
C GLY A 284 6.69 13.45 -16.28
N ARG A 285 6.67 13.03 -17.54
CA ARG A 285 7.20 13.80 -18.68
C ARG A 285 6.59 15.19 -18.79
N ASN A 286 7.42 16.22 -18.71
CA ASN A 286 7.03 17.63 -18.83
C ASN A 286 8.22 18.50 -19.30
N VAL A 287 8.04 19.82 -19.41
CA VAL A 287 9.11 20.73 -19.91
C VAL A 287 10.39 20.76 -19.05
N ARG A 288 10.33 20.35 -17.79
CA ARG A 288 11.48 20.18 -16.88
C ARG A 288 12.01 18.73 -16.83
N CYS A 289 11.30 17.79 -17.44
CA CYS A 289 11.56 16.35 -17.43
C CYS A 289 11.22 15.74 -18.82
N PRO A 290 12.13 15.83 -19.80
CA PRO A 290 11.80 15.70 -21.23
C PRO A 290 11.63 14.27 -21.79
#